data_AF-A0A418SK02-F1
#
_entry.id   AF-A0A418SK02-F1
#
_cell.length_a   1.000
_cell.length_b   1.000
_cell.length_c   1.000
_cell.angle_alpha   90.00
_cell.angle_beta   90.00
_cell.angle_gamma   90.00
#
_symmetry.space_group_name_H-M   'P 1'
#
loop_
_entity.id
_entity.type
_entity.pdbx_description
1 polymer ?
#
loop_
_entity_poly.entity_id
_entity_poly.type
_entity_poly.pdbx_seq_one_letter_code
_entity_poly.pdbx_strand_id
1 'polypeptide(L)'
;MQDPALRTQSKGRALTEAELSLAETLERIYETGCHDFAQVVVELNTRGAALPSGAAGPWTLESFEAELKAINASHDAAHASDGIGA
;
A
#
# COMPACT_ATOMS: atom_id res chain seq x y z
N MET A 1 -8.68 -6.75 -28.95
CA MET A 1 -9.68 -5.79 -28.42
C MET A 1 -9.57 -5.87 -26.91
N GLN A 2 -9.18 -4.78 -26.24
CA GLN A 2 -9.18 -4.73 -24.77
C GLN A 2 -10.59 -4.41 -24.30
N ASP A 3 -11.17 -5.24 -23.45
CA ASP A 3 -12.50 -5.04 -22.87
C ASP A 3 -12.57 -3.67 -22.17
N PRO A 4 -13.54 -2.80 -22.51
CA PRO A 4 -13.67 -1.47 -21.90
C PRO A 4 -13.97 -1.54 -20.40
N ALA A 5 -14.46 -2.68 -19.88
CA ALA A 5 -14.64 -2.94 -18.46
C ALA A 5 -13.30 -3.06 -17.69
N LEU A 6 -12.21 -3.43 -18.36
CA LEU A 6 -10.87 -3.48 -17.76
C LEU A 6 -10.18 -2.11 -17.73
N ARG A 7 -10.68 -1.12 -18.49
CA ARG A 7 -10.15 0.25 -18.47
C ARG A 7 -10.47 1.01 -17.18
N THR A 8 -11.49 0.55 -16.47
CA THR A 8 -11.98 1.12 -15.20
C THR A 8 -11.80 0.16 -14.03
N GLN A 9 -10.89 -0.82 -14.12
CA GLN A 9 -10.28 -1.44 -12.94
C GLN A 9 -9.35 -0.44 -12.24
N SER A 10 -9.77 0.82 -12.16
CA SER A 10 -9.24 1.80 -11.25
C SER A 10 -9.60 1.29 -9.87
N LYS A 11 -8.57 0.96 -9.08
CA LYS A 11 -8.66 0.82 -7.62
C LYS A 11 -9.69 1.85 -7.14
N GLY A 12 -10.75 1.46 -6.42
CA GLY A 12 -11.94 2.29 -6.18
C GLY A 12 -11.68 3.71 -5.64
N ARG A 13 -10.44 4.00 -5.20
CA ARG A 13 -9.88 5.31 -4.93
C ARG A 13 -8.51 5.45 -5.59
N ALA A 14 -8.16 6.66 -6.03
CA ALA A 14 -6.77 6.97 -6.38
C ALA A 14 -5.85 6.75 -5.16
N LEU A 15 -4.67 6.15 -5.39
CA LEU A 15 -3.62 6.09 -4.37
C LEU A 15 -3.11 7.51 -4.08
N THR A 16 -2.86 7.81 -2.82
CA THR A 16 -2.19 9.05 -2.43
C THR A 16 -0.71 8.97 -2.81
N GLU A 17 -0.05 10.13 -2.91
CA GLU A 17 1.39 10.20 -3.18
C GLU A 17 2.21 9.43 -2.12
N ALA A 18 1.74 9.40 -0.87
CA ALA A 18 2.41 8.67 0.20
C ALA A 18 2.28 7.14 0.04
N GLU A 19 1.11 6.64 -0.36
CA GLU A 19 0.92 5.21 -0.65
C GLU A 19 1.67 4.76 -1.91
N LEU A 20 1.78 5.63 -2.92
CA LEU A 20 2.60 5.38 -4.11
C LEU A 20 4.08 5.26 -3.73
N SER A 21 4.60 6.23 -2.97
CA SER A 21 5.99 6.21 -2.49
C SER A 21 6.29 4.98 -1.63
N LEU A 22 5.36 4.57 -0.77
CA LEU A 22 5.46 3.31 -0.03
C LEU A 22 5.51 2.10 -0.97
N ALA A 23 4.62 2.03 -1.95
CA ALA A 23 4.57 0.92 -2.91
C ALA A 23 5.87 0.80 -3.71
N GLU A 24 6.39 1.91 -4.25
CA GLU A 24 7.67 1.94 -4.97
C GLU A 24 8.83 1.49 -4.07
N THR A 25 8.83 1.91 -2.81
CA THR A 25 9.85 1.49 -1.84
C THR A 25 9.77 -0.01 -1.56
N LEU A 26 8.55 -0.55 -1.38
CA LEU A 26 8.33 -1.97 -1.18
C LEU A 26 8.77 -2.80 -2.39
N GLU A 27 8.42 -2.37 -3.60
CA GLU A 27 8.87 -3.03 -4.84
C GLU A 27 10.41 -3.12 -4.87
N ARG A 28 11.10 -2.01 -4.57
CA ARG A 28 12.57 -1.96 -4.51
C ARG A 28 13.17 -2.86 -3.44
N ILE A 29 12.45 -3.11 -2.35
CA ILE A 29 12.89 -4.03 -1.29
C ILE A 29 12.69 -5.48 -1.75
N TYR A 30 11.52 -5.82 -2.31
CA TYR A 30 11.23 -7.16 -2.81
C TYR A 30 12.11 -7.55 -4.01
N GLU A 31 12.52 -6.60 -4.85
CA GLU A 31 13.50 -6.82 -5.93
C GLU A 31 14.84 -7.40 -5.42
N THR A 32 15.18 -7.17 -4.14
CA THR A 32 16.41 -7.73 -3.53
C THR A 32 16.26 -9.20 -3.08
N GLY A 33 15.05 -9.77 -3.18
CA GLY A 33 14.71 -11.10 -2.68
C GLY A 33 14.36 -11.13 -1.19
N CYS A 34 14.24 -9.96 -0.55
CA CYS A 34 13.79 -9.81 0.83
C CYS A 34 12.27 -10.00 0.92
N HIS A 35 11.83 -11.10 1.54
CA HIS A 35 10.41 -11.41 1.76
C HIS A 35 10.03 -11.46 3.24
N ASP A 36 10.98 -11.21 4.13
CA ASP A 36 10.75 -11.21 5.57
C ASP A 36 10.26 -9.83 6.02
N PHE A 37 9.09 -9.78 6.66
CA PHE A 37 8.48 -8.50 7.05
C PHE A 37 9.30 -7.72 8.07
N ALA A 38 10.07 -8.38 8.94
CA ALA A 38 10.94 -7.68 9.88
C ALA A 38 12.10 -7.01 9.13
N GLN A 39 12.65 -7.68 8.12
CA GLN A 39 13.67 -7.08 7.24
C GLN A 39 13.12 -5.96 6.36
N VAL A 40 11.89 -6.10 5.84
CA VAL A 40 11.22 -5.03 5.10
C VAL A 40 11.07 -3.78 5.97
N VAL A 41 10.65 -3.93 7.23
CA VAL A 41 10.56 -2.81 8.18
C VAL A 41 11.91 -2.14 8.43
N VAL A 42 12.99 -2.92 8.56
CA VAL A 42 14.35 -2.37 8.69
C VAL A 42 14.74 -1.59 7.43
N GLU A 43 14.47 -2.13 6.25
CA GLU A 43 14.77 -1.46 4.98
C GLU A 43 13.95 -0.18 4.78
N LEU A 44 12.68 -0.18 5.19
CA LEU A 44 11.81 1.02 5.15
C LEU A 44 12.37 2.13 6.03
N ASN A 45 12.84 1.79 7.25
CA ASN A 45 13.52 2.74 8.13
C ASN A 45 14.85 3.23 7.52
N THR A 46 15.67 2.32 7.00
CA THR A 46 16.96 2.66 6.38
C THR A 46 16.79 3.61 5.19
N ARG A 47 15.70 3.46 4.44
CA ARG A 47 15.37 4.30 3.28
C ARG A 47 14.62 5.58 3.65
N GLY A 48 14.27 5.76 4.93
CA GLY A 48 13.55 6.94 5.40
C GLY A 48 12.12 7.06 4.86
N ALA A 49 11.48 5.93 4.56
CA ALA A 49 10.12 5.92 4.03
C ALA A 49 9.14 6.50 5.05
N ALA A 50 8.26 7.40 4.60
CA ALA A 50 7.21 7.97 5.45
C ALA A 50 6.02 7.00 5.59
N LEU A 51 5.35 7.06 6.73
CA LEU A 51 4.11 6.31 6.97
C LEU A 51 2.98 6.92 6.10
N PRO A 52 2.26 6.12 5.30
CA PRO A 52 1.22 6.61 4.40
C PRO A 52 0.05 7.28 5.13
N SER A 53 -0.25 6.88 6.37
CA SER A 53 -1.25 7.53 7.23
C SER A 53 -0.79 8.91 7.75
N GLY A 54 0.46 9.33 7.51
CA GLY A 54 1.04 10.56 8.04
C GLY A 54 1.41 10.48 9.53
N ALA A 55 1.40 9.27 10.10
CA ALA A 55 1.87 9.03 11.46
C ALA A 55 3.37 9.34 11.58
N ALA A 56 3.80 9.83 12.74
CA ALA A 56 5.20 10.14 13.02
C ALA A 56 5.84 9.02 13.82
N GLY A 57 6.99 8.52 13.38
CA GLY A 57 7.76 7.50 14.09
C GLY A 57 8.51 6.55 13.14
N PRO A 58 9.40 5.70 13.68
CA PRO A 58 10.05 4.66 12.90
C PRO A 58 9.04 3.58 12.48
N TRP A 59 9.32 2.90 11.37
CA TRP A 59 8.55 1.70 11.02
C TRP A 59 8.78 0.62 12.07
N THR A 60 7.68 0.03 12.54
CA THR A 60 7.66 -1.20 13.34
C THR A 60 6.80 -2.23 12.61
N LEU A 61 6.91 -3.51 12.98
CA LEU A 61 6.01 -4.54 12.43
C LEU A 61 4.54 -4.22 12.70
N GLU A 62 4.23 -3.74 13.91
CA GLU A 62 2.87 -3.36 14.30
C GLU A 62 2.36 -2.19 13.46
N SER A 63 3.17 -1.15 13.27
CA SER A 63 2.82 -0.02 12.40
C SER A 63 2.68 -0.48 10.95
N PHE A 64 3.57 -1.34 10.46
CA PHE A 64 3.51 -1.87 9.10
C PHE A 64 2.22 -2.63 8.82
N GLU A 65 1.84 -3.55 9.71
CA GLU A 65 0.56 -4.27 9.61
C GLU A 65 -0.64 -3.33 9.70
N ALA A 66 -0.61 -2.37 10.64
CA ALA A 66 -1.68 -1.39 10.81
C ALA A 66 -1.89 -0.54 9.56
N GLU A 67 -0.81 -0.05 8.93
CA GLU A 67 -0.87 0.74 7.71
C GLU A 67 -1.41 -0.08 6.54
N LEU A 68 -0.93 -1.32 6.35
CA LEU A 68 -1.46 -2.22 5.31
C LEU A 68 -2.95 -2.51 5.51
N LYS A 69 -3.39 -2.70 6.75
CA LYS A 69 -4.79 -2.91 7.09
C LYS A 69 -5.63 -1.66 6.83
N ALA A 70 -5.12 -0.47 7.15
CA ALA A 70 -5.79 0.80 6.89
C ALA A 70 -5.95 1.07 5.38
N ILE A 71 -4.89 0.81 4.59
CA ILE A 71 -4.93 0.93 3.13
C ILE A 71 -5.98 -0.02 2.55
N ASN A 72 -5.95 -1.30 2.95
CA ASN A 72 -6.93 -2.29 2.49
C ASN A 72 -8.35 -1.92 2.90
N ALA A 73 -8.59 -1.46 4.14
CA ALA A 73 -9.90 -1.01 4.59
C ALA A 73 -10.38 0.22 3.81
N SER A 74 -9.49 1.14 3.48
CA SER A 74 -9.84 2.30 2.65
C SER A 74 -10.20 1.90 1.22
N HIS A 75 -9.50 0.91 0.66
CA HIS A 75 -9.86 0.34 -0.64
C HIS A 75 -11.21 -0.39 -0.58
N ASP A 76 -11.44 -1.23 0.43
CA ASP A 76 -12.69 -1.95 0.64
C ASP A 76 -13.88 -0.99 0.78
N ALA A 77 -13.74 0.09 1.56
CA ALA A 77 -14.77 1.13 1.68
C ALA A 77 -15.06 1.84 0.35
N ALA A 78 -14.04 2.05 -0.47
CA ALA A 78 -14.21 2.62 -1.81
C ALA A 78 -14.92 1.62 -2.75
N HIS A 79 -14.61 0.33 -2.65
CA HIS A 79 -15.32 -0.73 -3.38
C HIS A 79 -16.77 -0.92 -2.93
N ALA A 80 -17.05 -0.83 -1.63
CA ALA A 80 -18.40 -0.92 -1.08
C ALA A 80 -19.29 0.28 -1.49
N SER A 81 -18.68 1.44 -1.75
CA SER A 81 -19.40 2.65 -2.21
C SER A 81 -19.64 2.68 -3.73
N ASP A 82 -18.88 1.92 -4.52
CA ASP A 82 -18.97 1.89 -6.00
C ASP A 82 -19.88 0.77 -6.54
N GLY A 83 -20.55 0.03 -5.67
CA GLY A 83 -21.72 -0.79 -6.06
C GLY A 83 -21.48 -1.79 -7.19
N ILE A 84 -20.38 -2.57 -7.15
CA ILE A 84 -20.28 -3.84 -7.87
C ILE A 84 -19.57 -4.84 -6.95
N GLY A 85 -20.30 -5.85 -6.45
CA GLY A 85 -19.65 -7.05 -5.90
C GLY A 85 -20.39 -7.86 -4.85
N ALA A 86 -21.63 -8.27 -5.11
CA ALA A 86 -22.15 -9.60 -4.72
C ALA A 86 -23.19 -10.05 -5.74
#